data_AF-A0A1Z4RQE6-F1
#
_entry.id   AF-A0A1Z4RQE6-F1
#
_cell.length_a   1.000
_cell.length_b   1.000
_cell.length_c   1.000
_cell.angle_alpha   90.00
_cell.angle_beta   90.00
_cell.angle_gamma   90.00
#
_symmetry.space_group_name_H-M   'P 1'
#
loop_
_entity.id
_entity.type
_entity.pdbx_description
1 polymer ?
#
loop_
_entity_poly.entity_id
_entity_poly.type
_entity_poly.pdbx_seq_one_letter_code
_entity_poly.pdbx_strand_id
1 'polypeptide(L)'
;MKMFKAQGNLRMKWENDIPTPDKNSYWQDICWKEVNRRVYKLQKRIYKASKRGDVKTVRGLQKILIKSQSGKLAATRRITQENKGKKTAGIDGKKILNPQQRIKAAMDIKLSDKCKPVRRVWIPKPGRDEQRPLGIPTINERIKQYLVKLALEPEWEAKFEPNSYGFRPGRSAYDAIVAIYTSISKKPKYVLDADIVKLNIFGDKDV
;
A
#
# COMPACT_ATOMS: atom_id res chain seq x y z
N MET A 1 45.87 -7.87 -15.20
CA MET A 1 44.46 -8.27 -15.29
C MET A 1 44.14 -9.20 -14.11
N LYS A 2 43.63 -8.67 -12.99
CA LYS A 2 43.18 -9.46 -11.84
C LYS A 2 41.68 -9.27 -11.67
N MET A 3 40.93 -10.30 -12.04
CA MET A 3 39.48 -10.39 -11.82
C MET A 3 39.21 -10.59 -10.33
N PHE A 4 38.80 -9.52 -9.63
CA PHE A 4 38.23 -9.65 -8.29
C PHE A 4 36.76 -10.07 -8.40
N LYS A 5 36.49 -11.36 -8.18
CA LYS A 5 35.15 -11.88 -7.89
C LYS A 5 34.72 -11.34 -6.53
N ALA A 6 33.80 -10.38 -6.51
CA ALA A 6 33.10 -9.97 -5.29
C ALA A 6 32.04 -11.02 -4.93
N GLN A 7 32.46 -12.15 -4.36
CA GLN A 7 31.60 -13.01 -3.55
C GLN A 7 31.63 -12.46 -2.12
N GLY A 8 30.60 -11.71 -1.76
CA GLY A 8 30.42 -11.19 -0.42
C GLY A 8 28.95 -10.88 -0.21
N ASN A 9 28.27 -11.73 0.55
CA ASN A 9 26.88 -11.61 0.93
C ASN A 9 26.71 -10.33 1.78
N LEU A 10 26.49 -9.19 1.13
CA LEU A 10 26.11 -7.89 1.72
C LEU A 10 24.67 -7.96 2.26
N ARG A 11 24.40 -8.95 3.13
CA ARG A 11 23.21 -9.01 3.95
C ARG A 11 23.28 -7.83 4.92
N MET A 12 22.68 -6.74 4.46
CA MET A 12 22.45 -5.43 5.07
C MET A 12 22.86 -5.31 6.55
N LYS A 13 24.09 -4.82 6.79
CA LYS A 13 24.54 -4.35 8.12
C LYS A 13 23.68 -3.20 8.69
N TRP A 14 22.98 -2.44 7.84
CA TRP A 14 22.18 -1.27 8.23
C TRP A 14 20.88 -1.57 8.99
N GLU A 15 20.50 -2.84 9.15
CA GLU A 15 19.23 -3.24 9.77
C GLU A 15 19.37 -3.52 11.28
N ASN A 16 20.60 -3.72 11.77
CA ASN A 16 20.87 -4.29 13.10
C ASN A 16 21.17 -3.25 14.20
N ASP A 17 21.40 -1.98 13.89
CA ASP A 17 22.02 -1.04 14.85
C ASP A 17 21.04 -0.09 15.59
N ILE A 18 19.72 -0.33 15.56
CA ILE A 18 18.74 0.45 16.35
C ILE A 18 17.73 -0.51 16.98
N PRO A 19 17.42 -0.39 18.29
CA PRO A 19 16.48 -1.26 18.98
C PRO A 19 15.17 -1.36 18.22
N THR A 20 14.88 -2.55 17.72
CA THR A 20 13.56 -2.89 17.25
C THR A 20 12.65 -3.00 18.46
N PRO A 21 11.42 -2.44 18.42
CA PRO A 21 10.44 -2.67 19.48
C PRO A 21 10.28 -4.17 19.71
N ASP A 22 10.58 -4.64 20.92
CA ASP A 22 10.34 -6.00 21.35
C ASP A 22 8.85 -6.16 21.75
N LYS A 23 8.42 -7.38 22.12
CA LYS A 23 7.03 -7.64 22.50
C LYS A 23 6.56 -6.81 23.71
N ASN A 24 7.50 -6.31 24.51
CA ASN A 24 7.25 -5.54 25.73
C ASN A 24 7.35 -4.02 25.52
N SER A 25 7.82 -3.57 24.36
CA SER A 25 7.95 -2.15 24.03
C SER A 25 6.57 -1.48 24.01
N TYR A 26 6.50 -0.20 24.36
CA TYR A 26 5.26 0.55 24.26
C TYR A 26 5.10 1.14 22.85
N TRP A 27 3.87 1.16 22.33
CA TRP A 27 3.56 1.70 21.00
C TRP A 27 3.93 3.18 20.87
N GLN A 28 3.86 3.89 22.00
CA GLN A 28 4.17 5.30 22.14
C GLN A 28 5.68 5.58 21.98
N ASP A 29 6.54 4.64 22.37
CA ASP A 29 8.00 4.82 22.40
C ASP A 29 8.65 4.59 21.04
N ILE A 30 7.88 4.15 20.06
CA ILE A 30 8.37 3.85 18.71
C ILE A 30 8.83 5.16 18.04
N CYS A 31 10.12 5.22 17.70
CA CYS A 31 10.68 6.33 16.91
C CYS A 31 10.20 6.26 15.45
N TRP A 32 9.04 6.86 15.19
CA TRP A 32 8.39 6.82 13.88
C TRP A 32 9.19 7.50 12.76
N LYS A 33 10.01 8.50 13.10
CA LYS A 33 10.91 9.15 12.14
C LYS A 33 11.87 8.13 11.52
N GLU A 34 12.43 7.23 12.33
CA GLU A 34 13.37 6.22 11.86
C GLU A 34 12.65 5.09 11.11
N VAL A 35 11.49 4.65 11.59
CA VAL A 35 10.63 3.69 10.88
C VAL A 35 10.32 4.17 9.46
N ASN A 36 9.84 5.42 9.33
CA ASN A 36 9.50 6.02 8.04
C ASN A 36 10.74 6.20 7.16
N ARG A 37 11.88 6.61 7.74
CA ARG A 37 13.15 6.75 7.01
C ARG A 37 13.59 5.43 6.38
N ARG A 38 13.49 4.31 7.11
CA ARG A 38 13.86 2.97 6.63
C ARG A 38 12.96 2.51 5.49
N VAL A 39 11.64 2.64 5.66
CA VAL A 39 10.66 2.33 4.60
C VAL A 39 10.94 3.14 3.36
N TYR A 40 11.11 4.46 3.49
CA TYR A 40 11.40 5.36 2.37
C TYR A 40 12.71 5.00 1.65
N LYS A 41 13.79 4.67 2.38
CA LYS A 41 15.06 4.23 1.78
C LYS A 41 14.87 2.98 0.91
N LEU A 42 14.12 1.99 1.38
CA LEU A 42 13.83 0.78 0.61
C LEU A 42 12.96 1.09 -0.60
N GLN A 43 11.90 1.88 -0.45
CA GLN A 43 11.04 2.31 -1.55
C GLN A 43 11.82 3.07 -2.63
N LYS A 44 12.73 3.98 -2.26
CA LYS A 44 13.61 4.69 -3.20
C LYS A 44 14.53 3.73 -3.98
N ARG A 45 15.02 2.67 -3.33
CA ARG A 45 15.82 1.63 -4.01
C ARG A 45 14.98 0.81 -4.98
N ILE A 46 13.74 0.44 -4.61
CA ILE A 46 12.79 -0.25 -5.48
C ILE A 46 12.50 0.60 -6.72
N TYR A 47 12.17 1.89 -6.52
CA TYR A 47 11.91 2.83 -7.61
C TYR A 47 13.09 2.93 -8.59
N LYS A 48 14.31 3.14 -8.06
CA LYS A 48 15.54 3.23 -8.89
C LYS A 48 15.82 1.93 -9.64
N ALA A 49 15.59 0.77 -9.03
CA ALA A 49 15.75 -0.53 -9.70
C ALA A 49 14.70 -0.72 -10.81
N SER A 50 13.44 -0.35 -10.55
CA SER A 50 12.35 -0.38 -11.53
C SER A 50 12.65 0.50 -12.74
N LYS A 51 13.15 1.73 -12.52
CA LYS A 51 13.58 2.65 -13.60
C LYS A 51 14.68 2.06 -14.50
N ARG A 52 15.54 1.18 -13.99
CA ARG A 52 16.59 0.50 -14.77
C ARG A 52 16.13 -0.83 -15.40
N GLY A 53 14.89 -1.25 -15.17
CA GLY A 53 14.39 -2.55 -15.63
C GLY A 53 14.94 -3.76 -14.86
N ASP A 54 15.60 -3.56 -13.72
CA ASP A 54 16.17 -4.65 -12.91
C ASP A 54 15.10 -5.34 -12.05
N VAL A 55 14.35 -6.25 -12.68
CA VAL A 55 13.24 -6.97 -12.06
C VAL A 55 13.71 -7.83 -10.89
N LYS A 56 14.89 -8.45 -10.98
CA LYS A 56 15.43 -9.32 -9.91
C LYS A 56 15.66 -8.54 -8.63
N THR A 57 16.30 -7.37 -8.73
CA THR A 57 16.52 -6.49 -7.57
C THR A 57 15.21 -5.92 -7.02
N VAL A 58 14.27 -5.54 -7.89
CA VAL A 58 12.93 -5.09 -7.47
C VAL A 58 12.25 -6.14 -6.59
N ARG A 59 12.16 -7.39 -7.07
CA ARG A 59 11.52 -8.48 -6.31
C ARG A 59 12.26 -8.78 -5.00
N GLY A 60 13.59 -8.73 -5.01
CA GLY A 60 14.39 -8.89 -3.79
C GLY A 60 14.09 -7.82 -2.73
N LEU A 61 14.08 -6.54 -3.13
CA LEU A 61 13.80 -5.41 -2.25
C LEU A 61 12.35 -5.39 -1.76
N GLN A 62 11.39 -5.77 -2.60
CA GLN A 62 9.98 -5.93 -2.20
C GLN A 62 9.83 -6.98 -1.10
N LYS A 63 10.46 -8.15 -1.27
CA LYS A 63 10.49 -9.21 -0.25
C LYS A 63 11.12 -8.73 1.06
N ILE A 64 12.20 -7.96 0.98
CA ILE A 64 12.86 -7.34 2.14
C ILE A 64 11.87 -6.39 2.86
N LEU A 65 11.25 -5.46 2.14
CA LEU A 65 10.34 -4.48 2.74
C LEU A 65 9.16 -5.15 3.45
N ILE A 66 8.56 -6.16 2.82
CA ILE A 66 7.44 -6.92 3.37
C ILE A 66 7.84 -7.66 4.66
N LYS A 67 9.06 -8.21 4.72
CA LYS A 67 9.57 -8.92 5.90
C LYS A 67 10.07 -7.98 6.99
N SER A 68 10.45 -6.76 6.64
CA SER A 68 11.01 -5.78 7.58
C SER A 68 10.01 -5.38 8.67
N GLN A 69 10.49 -5.24 9.90
CA GLN A 69 9.68 -4.78 11.02
C GLN A 69 9.19 -3.34 10.80
N SER A 70 10.02 -2.47 10.22
CA SER A 70 9.63 -1.10 9.89
C SER A 70 8.46 -1.04 8.91
N GLY A 71 8.44 -1.91 7.89
CA GLY A 71 7.32 -2.01 6.95
C GLY A 71 6.03 -2.43 7.66
N LYS A 72 6.09 -3.46 8.51
CA LYS A 72 4.92 -3.94 9.27
C LYS A 72 4.39 -2.89 10.25
N LEU A 73 5.28 -2.20 10.98
CA LEU A 73 4.91 -1.12 11.91
C LEU A 73 4.26 0.06 11.17
N ALA A 74 4.86 0.52 10.07
CA ALA A 74 4.31 1.61 9.26
C ALA A 74 2.91 1.25 8.73
N ALA A 75 2.72 0.02 8.25
CA ALA A 75 1.44 -0.45 7.77
C ALA A 75 0.38 -0.51 8.88
N THR A 76 0.73 -1.06 10.04
CA THR A 76 -0.18 -1.13 11.20
C THR A 76 -0.59 0.27 11.66
N ARG A 77 0.37 1.20 11.79
CA ARG A 77 0.07 2.59 12.16
C ARG A 77 -0.87 3.25 11.15
N ARG A 78 -0.60 3.11 9.86
CA ARG A 78 -1.44 3.71 8.82
C ARG A 78 -2.89 3.26 8.94
N ILE A 79 -3.12 1.94 9.02
CA ILE A 79 -4.47 1.37 9.07
C ILE A 79 -5.20 1.74 10.36
N THR A 80 -4.50 1.69 11.49
CA THR A 80 -5.15 1.82 12.81
C THR A 80 -5.27 3.25 13.31
N GLN A 81 -4.42 4.17 12.84
CA GLN A 81 -4.37 5.55 13.36
C GLN A 81 -4.64 6.63 12.31
N GLU A 82 -4.19 6.45 11.06
CA GLU A 82 -4.16 7.55 10.08
C GLU A 82 -5.26 7.46 9.03
N ASN A 83 -5.68 6.24 8.65
CA ASN A 83 -6.70 6.06 7.64
C ASN A 83 -8.09 6.54 8.10
N LYS A 84 -8.84 7.18 7.20
CA LYS A 84 -10.21 7.65 7.46
C LYS A 84 -11.15 6.52 7.91
N GLY A 85 -11.02 5.34 7.31
CA GLY A 85 -11.79 4.14 7.65
C GLY A 85 -11.31 3.35 8.88
N LYS A 86 -10.44 3.93 9.74
CA LYS A 86 -9.85 3.22 10.88
C LYS A 86 -10.86 2.67 11.89
N LYS A 87 -12.05 3.28 12.00
CA LYS A 87 -13.12 2.87 12.92
C LYS A 87 -14.10 1.83 12.33
N THR A 88 -13.92 1.44 11.07
CA THR A 88 -14.82 0.52 10.39
C THR A 88 -14.40 -0.93 10.64
N ALA A 89 -15.32 -1.75 11.18
CA ALA A 89 -15.07 -3.17 11.43
C ALA A 89 -15.24 -4.03 10.17
N GLY A 90 -14.42 -5.09 10.07
CA GLY A 90 -14.65 -6.18 9.13
C GLY A 90 -15.68 -7.17 9.67
N ILE A 91 -15.65 -8.41 9.16
CA ILE A 91 -16.54 -9.49 9.60
C ILE A 91 -16.29 -9.93 11.05
N ASP A 92 -15.11 -9.62 11.59
CA ASP A 92 -14.69 -9.93 12.95
C ASP A 92 -15.17 -8.91 14.00
N GLY A 93 -15.91 -7.88 13.60
CA GLY A 93 -16.47 -6.87 14.51
C GLY A 93 -15.44 -5.93 15.15
N LYS A 94 -14.14 -6.15 14.95
CA LYS A 94 -13.06 -5.37 15.59
C LYS A 94 -12.92 -4.00 14.92
N LYS A 95 -13.15 -2.93 15.69
CA LYS A 95 -13.09 -1.52 15.22
C LYS A 95 -11.79 -0.82 15.57
N ILE A 96 -11.26 -1.02 16.77
CA ILE A 96 -10.11 -0.28 17.30
C ILE A 96 -9.17 -1.29 17.97
N LEU A 97 -7.86 -1.13 17.74
CA LEU A 97 -6.83 -1.88 18.45
C LEU A 97 -6.20 -1.00 19.53
N ASN A 98 -6.00 -1.57 20.72
CA ASN A 98 -5.20 -0.96 21.78
C ASN A 98 -3.70 -1.02 21.43
N PRO A 99 -2.83 -0.26 22.13
CA PRO A 99 -1.38 -0.24 21.87
C PRO A 99 -0.71 -1.62 21.77
N GLN A 100 -0.97 -2.50 22.73
CA GLN A 100 -0.40 -3.86 22.76
C GLN A 100 -0.88 -4.72 21.59
N GLN A 101 -2.17 -4.64 21.25
CA GLN A 101 -2.75 -5.32 20.09
C GLN A 101 -2.15 -4.84 18.78
N ARG A 102 -1.74 -3.56 18.67
CA ARG A 102 -1.05 -3.04 17.47
C ARG A 102 0.35 -3.62 17.34
N ILE A 103 1.10 -3.72 18.43
CA ILE A 103 2.43 -4.35 18.41
C ILE A 103 2.30 -5.81 18.01
N LYS A 104 1.39 -6.53 18.66
CA LYS A 104 1.10 -7.93 18.33
C LYS A 104 0.70 -8.08 16.86
N ALA A 105 -0.21 -7.24 16.37
CA ALA A 105 -0.59 -7.24 14.96
C ALA A 105 0.62 -6.98 14.05
N ALA A 106 1.47 -6.00 14.35
CA ALA A 106 2.66 -5.71 13.56
C ALA A 106 3.68 -6.89 13.54
N MET A 107 3.86 -7.59 14.65
CA MET A 107 4.80 -8.71 14.74
C MET A 107 4.28 -9.97 14.05
N ASP A 108 3.00 -10.29 14.27
CA ASP A 108 2.38 -11.55 13.84
C ASP A 108 1.96 -11.55 12.36
N ILE A 109 2.06 -10.43 11.63
CA ILE A 109 1.71 -10.39 10.20
C ILE A 109 2.54 -11.40 9.41
N LYS A 110 1.81 -12.33 8.78
CA LYS A 110 2.28 -13.26 7.74
C LYS A 110 1.37 -13.15 6.53
N LEU A 111 1.97 -13.06 5.33
CA LEU A 111 1.22 -13.02 4.07
C LEU A 111 0.78 -14.40 3.58
N SER A 112 1.34 -15.48 4.14
CA SER A 112 1.00 -16.86 3.79
C SER A 112 -0.33 -17.34 4.37
N ASP A 113 -0.88 -16.63 5.35
CA ASP A 113 -2.09 -17.05 6.05
C ASP A 113 -3.32 -16.90 5.16
N LYS A 114 -4.25 -17.86 5.25
CA LYS A 114 -5.53 -17.81 4.53
C LYS A 114 -6.27 -16.51 4.83
N CYS A 115 -6.63 -15.77 3.78
CA CYS A 115 -7.36 -14.52 3.91
C CYS A 115 -8.76 -14.74 4.50
N LYS A 116 -9.17 -13.84 5.39
CA LYS A 116 -10.55 -13.82 5.90
C LYS A 116 -11.52 -13.23 4.87
N PRO A 117 -12.79 -13.67 4.86
CA PRO A 117 -13.80 -13.09 3.99
C PRO A 117 -14.04 -11.60 4.30
N VAL A 118 -14.47 -10.88 3.29
CA VAL A 118 -14.74 -9.43 3.33
C VAL A 118 -16.21 -9.22 3.73
N ARG A 119 -16.46 -8.29 4.66
CA ARG A 119 -17.83 -7.94 5.06
C ARG A 119 -18.46 -7.03 4.00
N ARG A 120 -19.58 -7.45 3.39
CA ARG A 120 -20.34 -6.61 2.47
C ARG A 120 -21.21 -5.62 3.25
N VAL A 121 -21.19 -4.37 2.83
CA VAL A 121 -22.08 -3.30 3.33
C VAL A 121 -22.64 -2.57 2.14
N TRP A 122 -23.95 -2.36 2.12
CA TRP A 122 -24.59 -1.57 1.10
C TRP A 122 -24.61 -0.10 1.48
N ILE A 123 -24.22 0.76 0.54
CA ILE A 123 -24.21 2.21 0.72
C ILE A 123 -25.13 2.81 -0.34
N PRO A 124 -26.13 3.62 0.04
CA PRO A 124 -27.00 4.26 -0.95
C PRO A 124 -26.19 5.23 -1.83
N LYS A 125 -26.51 5.29 -3.12
CA LYS A 125 -25.98 6.33 -4.00
C LYS A 125 -26.72 7.64 -3.67
N PRO A 126 -26.01 8.78 -3.54
CA PRO A 126 -26.68 10.06 -3.39
C PRO A 126 -27.61 10.32 -4.58
N GLY A 127 -28.89 10.54 -4.32
CA GLY A 127 -29.88 10.90 -5.36
C GLY A 127 -30.32 9.77 -6.28
N ARG A 128 -30.08 8.49 -5.95
CA ARG A 128 -30.62 7.32 -6.68
C ARG A 128 -31.01 6.21 -5.70
N ASP A 129 -31.99 5.39 -6.07
CA ASP A 129 -32.43 4.23 -5.27
C ASP A 129 -31.43 3.06 -5.29
N GLU A 130 -30.44 3.12 -6.20
CA GLU A 130 -29.40 2.13 -6.31
C GLU A 130 -28.40 2.18 -5.13
N GLN A 131 -28.01 1.00 -4.65
CA GLN A 131 -26.97 0.85 -3.63
C GLN A 131 -25.65 0.40 -4.27
N ARG A 132 -24.52 0.86 -3.73
CA ARG A 132 -23.19 0.33 -4.06
C ARG A 132 -22.73 -0.66 -2.98
N PRO A 133 -22.30 -1.88 -3.34
CA PRO A 133 -21.71 -2.79 -2.38
C PRO A 133 -20.29 -2.33 -2.03
N LEU A 134 -20.00 -2.20 -0.74
CA LEU A 134 -18.66 -1.96 -0.22
C LEU A 134 -18.17 -3.20 0.52
N GLY A 135 -17.04 -3.73 0.09
CA GLY A 135 -16.33 -4.78 0.81
C GLY A 135 -15.40 -4.19 1.88
N ILE A 136 -15.61 -4.52 3.15
CA ILE A 136 -14.78 -4.09 4.27
C ILE A 136 -13.99 -5.28 4.83
N PRO A 137 -12.67 -5.35 4.59
CA PRO A 137 -11.82 -6.38 5.17
C PRO A 137 -11.60 -6.16 6.67
N THR A 138 -11.15 -7.21 7.37
CA THR A 138 -10.73 -7.08 8.78
C THR A 138 -9.52 -6.13 8.91
N ILE A 139 -9.23 -5.66 10.13
CA ILE A 139 -8.07 -4.80 10.37
C ILE A 139 -6.77 -5.49 9.90
N ASN A 140 -6.59 -6.77 10.24
CA ASN A 140 -5.39 -7.51 9.86
C ASN A 140 -5.24 -7.64 8.34
N GLU A 141 -6.34 -7.90 7.62
CA GLU A 141 -6.31 -7.98 6.16
C GLU A 141 -5.99 -6.62 5.52
N ARG A 142 -6.53 -5.52 6.06
CA ARG A 142 -6.16 -4.16 5.60
C ARG A 142 -4.68 -3.87 5.85
N ILE A 143 -4.11 -4.32 6.96
CA ILE A 143 -2.68 -4.15 7.23
C ILE A 143 -1.85 -4.93 6.21
N LYS A 144 -2.20 -6.20 5.93
CA LYS A 144 -1.53 -7.01 4.89
C LYS A 144 -1.60 -6.34 3.52
N GLN A 145 -2.79 -5.88 3.12
CA GLN A 145 -3.00 -5.17 1.84
C GLN A 145 -2.13 -3.90 1.76
N TYR A 146 -2.09 -3.11 2.83
CA TYR A 146 -1.29 -1.89 2.85
C TYR A 146 0.21 -2.18 2.87
N LEU A 147 0.65 -3.23 3.56
CA LEU A 147 2.04 -3.67 3.55
C LEU A 147 2.50 -4.07 2.14
N VAL A 148 1.67 -4.81 1.41
CA VAL A 148 1.92 -5.14 0.01
C VAL A 148 1.92 -3.88 -0.85
N LYS A 149 0.98 -2.96 -0.62
CA LYS A 149 0.94 -1.65 -1.30
C LYS A 149 2.27 -0.90 -1.14
N LEU A 150 2.83 -0.81 0.07
CA LEU A 150 4.11 -0.13 0.32
C LEU A 150 5.26 -0.70 -0.54
N ALA A 151 5.24 -1.99 -0.86
CA ALA A 151 6.24 -2.66 -1.67
C ALA A 151 6.02 -2.50 -3.18
N LEU A 152 4.76 -2.51 -3.63
CA LEU A 152 4.42 -2.43 -5.06
C LEU A 152 4.40 -0.99 -5.58
N GLU A 153 3.92 -0.04 -4.79
CA GLU A 153 3.73 1.37 -5.19
C GLU A 153 4.99 1.99 -5.82
N PRO A 154 6.22 1.82 -5.28
CA PRO A 154 7.42 2.41 -5.90
C PRO A 154 7.80 1.81 -7.26
N GLU A 155 7.45 0.54 -7.51
CA GLU A 155 7.69 -0.10 -8.81
C GLU A 155 6.78 0.54 -9.87
N TRP A 156 5.51 0.72 -9.54
CA TRP A 156 4.50 1.26 -10.44
C TRP A 156 4.66 2.76 -10.65
N GLU A 157 5.00 3.53 -9.62
CA GLU A 157 5.31 4.96 -9.78
C GLU A 157 6.51 5.21 -10.71
N ALA A 158 7.42 4.25 -10.86
CA ALA A 158 8.49 4.36 -11.86
C ALA A 158 8.01 4.18 -13.31
N LYS A 159 6.86 3.51 -13.50
CA LYS A 159 6.33 3.09 -14.80
C LYS A 159 5.07 3.85 -15.22
N PHE A 160 4.32 4.40 -14.27
CA PHE A 160 3.05 5.08 -14.56
C PHE A 160 3.22 6.27 -15.49
N GLU A 161 2.24 6.44 -16.36
CA GLU A 161 2.16 7.54 -17.29
C GLU A 161 1.86 8.86 -16.54
N PRO A 162 2.43 10.01 -16.97
CA PRO A 162 2.27 11.30 -16.27
C PRO A 162 0.83 11.81 -16.13
N ASN A 163 -0.04 11.55 -17.11
CA ASN A 163 -1.47 11.90 -17.14
C ASN A 163 -2.40 10.86 -16.49
N SER A 164 -1.84 9.88 -15.77
CA SER A 164 -2.62 9.02 -14.88
C SER A 164 -2.70 9.64 -13.48
N TYR A 165 -3.90 10.00 -13.03
CA TYR A 165 -4.09 10.73 -11.77
C TYR A 165 -4.74 9.91 -10.63
N GLY A 166 -5.40 8.79 -10.96
CA GLY A 166 -6.20 8.03 -10.01
C GLY A 166 -5.38 7.31 -8.94
N PHE A 167 -5.71 7.53 -7.67
CA PHE A 167 -5.18 6.78 -6.50
C PHE A 167 -3.65 6.80 -6.31
N ARG A 168 -2.97 7.81 -6.85
CA ARG A 168 -1.51 7.94 -6.76
C ARG A 168 -1.08 8.90 -5.65
N PRO A 169 0.07 8.65 -5.00
CA PRO A 169 0.61 9.56 -4.00
C PRO A 169 0.96 10.92 -4.64
N GLY A 170 0.48 12.02 -4.02
CA GLY A 170 0.75 13.37 -4.50
C GLY A 170 -0.01 13.76 -5.78
N ARG A 171 -1.02 13.00 -6.18
CA ARG A 171 -1.94 13.33 -7.29
C ARG A 171 -3.39 13.31 -6.81
N SER A 172 -4.23 14.12 -7.43
CA SER A 172 -5.64 14.28 -7.12
C SER A 172 -6.49 14.39 -8.39
N ALA A 173 -7.81 14.24 -8.24
CA ALA A 173 -8.75 14.49 -9.35
C ALA A 173 -8.67 15.94 -9.85
N TYR A 174 -8.27 16.89 -8.99
CA TYR A 174 -8.09 18.28 -9.38
C TYR A 174 -6.94 18.46 -10.38
N ASP A 175 -5.84 17.72 -10.20
CA ASP A 175 -4.71 17.76 -11.15
C ASP A 175 -5.14 17.30 -12.55
N ALA A 176 -6.05 16.32 -12.63
CA ALA A 176 -6.62 15.86 -13.90
C ALA A 176 -7.46 16.96 -14.57
N ILE A 177 -8.28 17.68 -13.80
CA ILE A 177 -9.08 18.80 -14.29
C ILE A 177 -8.17 19.91 -14.84
N VAL A 178 -7.10 20.27 -14.11
CA VAL A 178 -6.14 21.27 -14.57
C VAL A 178 -5.44 20.83 -15.86
N ALA A 179 -5.06 19.56 -15.97
CA ALA A 179 -4.44 19.02 -17.17
C ALA A 179 -5.40 19.06 -18.39
N ILE A 180 -6.66 18.69 -18.20
CA ILE A 180 -7.70 18.78 -19.24
C ILE A 180 -7.88 20.24 -19.65
N TYR A 181 -8.11 21.14 -18.69
CA TYR A 181 -8.31 22.58 -18.93
C TYR A 181 -7.15 23.17 -19.73
N THR A 182 -5.91 22.90 -19.32
CA THR A 182 -4.70 23.40 -20.00
C THR A 182 -4.57 22.84 -21.41
N SER A 183 -5.03 21.61 -21.65
CA SER A 183 -5.00 20.98 -22.98
C SER A 183 -6.04 21.59 -23.92
N ILE A 184 -7.25 21.90 -23.45
CA ILE A 184 -8.36 22.35 -24.30
C ILE A 184 -8.46 23.89 -24.44
N SER A 185 -7.79 24.66 -23.58
CA SER A 185 -7.94 26.12 -23.52
C SER A 185 -7.37 26.89 -24.73
N LYS A 186 -6.47 26.27 -25.50
CA LYS A 186 -5.76 26.96 -26.60
C LYS A 186 -6.48 26.92 -27.94
N LYS A 187 -7.19 25.83 -28.23
CA LYS A 187 -7.84 25.57 -29.52
C LYS A 187 -9.05 24.65 -29.31
N PRO A 188 -10.11 24.79 -30.12
CA PRO A 188 -11.23 23.85 -30.09
C PRO A 188 -10.74 22.42 -30.38
N LYS A 189 -11.29 21.45 -29.65
CA LYS A 189 -10.93 20.03 -29.73
C LYS A 189 -12.18 19.17 -29.62
N TYR A 190 -12.13 18.00 -30.26
CA TYR A 190 -13.09 16.93 -30.00
C TYR A 190 -12.67 16.12 -28.77
N VAL A 191 -13.65 15.70 -27.97
CA VAL A 191 -13.44 14.88 -26.77
C VAL A 191 -14.10 13.52 -26.99
N LEU A 192 -13.33 12.46 -26.79
CA LEU A 192 -13.85 11.10 -26.73
C LEU A 192 -14.13 10.76 -25.27
N ASP A 193 -15.40 10.57 -24.94
CA ASP A 193 -15.81 10.01 -23.65
C ASP A 193 -15.88 8.49 -23.77
N ALA A 194 -14.93 7.80 -23.14
CA ALA A 194 -14.79 6.36 -23.20
C ALA A 194 -14.78 5.78 -21.79
N ASP A 195 -15.61 4.75 -21.56
CA ASP A 195 -15.71 4.05 -20.29
C ASP A 195 -15.28 2.59 -20.41
N ILE A 196 -14.74 2.02 -19.33
CA ILE A 196 -14.34 0.62 -19.25
C ILE A 196 -15.38 -0.12 -18.42
N VAL A 197 -16.10 -1.03 -19.07
CA VAL A 197 -17.06 -1.90 -18.39
C VAL A 197 -16.33 -2.86 -17.44
N LYS A 198 -16.86 -3.01 -16.23
CA LYS A 198 -16.34 -3.96 -15.25
C LYS A 198 -16.46 -5.39 -15.79
N LEU A 199 -15.34 -6.07 -15.94
CA LEU A 199 -15.30 -7.47 -16.35
C LEU A 199 -15.79 -8.37 -15.20
N ASN A 200 -16.95 -9.00 -15.34
CA ASN A 200 -17.46 -10.01 -14.40
C ASN A 200 -16.83 -11.38 -14.72
N ILE A 201 -15.62 -11.61 -14.20
CA ILE A 201 -14.87 -12.86 -14.41
C ILE A 201 -15.44 -14.03 -13.58
N PHE A 202 -16.28 -13.72 -12.60
CA PHE A 202 -17.05 -14.70 -11.84
C PHE A 202 -18.51 -14.28 -11.99
N GLY A 203 -19.27 -15.04 -12.77
CA GLY A 203 -20.70 -14.79 -12.98
C GLY A 203 -21.43 -14.65 -11.65
N ASP A 204 -22.46 -13.82 -11.63
CA ASP A 204 -23.37 -13.66 -10.50
C ASP A 204 -23.90 -15.03 -10.11
N LYS A 205 -23.28 -15.66 -9.10
CA LYS A 205 -23.91 -16.71 -8.32
C LYS A 205 -24.68 -16.01 -7.21
N ASP A 206 -25.73 -15.32 -7.60
CA ASP A 206 -26.81 -14.95 -6.70
C ASP A 206 -27.73 -16.18 -6.58
N VAL A 207 -27.49 -16.96 -5.51
CA VAL A 207 -28.47 -17.78 -4.81
C VAL A 207 -28.35 -17.44 -3.34
#